data_AF-A0A644UK25-F1
#
_entry.id   AF-A0A644UK25-F1
#
_cell.length_a   1.000
_cell.length_b   1.000
_cell.length_c   1.000
_cell.angle_alpha   90.00
_cell.angle_beta   90.00
_cell.angle_gamma   90.00
#
_symmetry.space_group_name_H-M   'P 1'
#
loop_
_entity.id
_entity.type
_entity.pdbx_description
1 polymer ?
#
loop_
_entity_poly.entity_id
_entity_poly.type
_entity_poly.pdbx_seq_one_letter_code
_entity_poly.pdbx_strand_id
1 'polypeptide(L)'
;MSGNFLVRELMDDEREMYDRCTTTGMCGCPRLVIDDQSFDLEGDGSGRRWRAERAEWYRRQLAIALARLVRMSTTLPAAQDGAEVERWKAAAIQKDKLHGAAMSVVRAQSAENESLRDELTASAAEIAALKAENGRLREALLDLAQAPAPKGGA
;
A
#
# COMPACT_ATOMS: atom_id res chain seq x y z
N MET A 1 14.42 -4.99 23.66
CA MET A 1 14.17 -6.04 22.65
C MET A 1 14.84 -5.59 21.36
N SER A 2 16.07 -6.03 21.12
CA SER A 2 16.86 -5.65 19.94
C SER A 2 16.39 -6.49 18.77
N GLY A 3 15.65 -5.87 17.83
CA GLY A 3 15.13 -6.55 16.65
C GLY A 3 16.25 -6.90 15.69
N ASN A 4 16.42 -8.18 15.40
CA ASN A 4 17.28 -8.71 14.33
C ASN A 4 16.77 -8.28 12.94
N PHE A 5 16.90 -7.01 12.59
CA PHE A 5 16.60 -6.50 11.24
C PHE A 5 17.80 -6.60 10.28
N LEU A 6 18.93 -7.12 10.74
CA LEU A 6 20.11 -7.44 9.94
C LEU A 6 20.00 -8.87 9.40
N VAL A 7 19.05 -9.10 8.48
CA VAL A 7 18.72 -10.44 7.95
C VAL A 7 19.88 -11.05 7.14
N ARG A 8 20.84 -10.26 6.68
CA ARG A 8 22.06 -10.73 6.01
C ARG A 8 23.17 -9.68 6.09
N GLU A 9 24.41 -10.12 6.19
CA GLU A 9 25.58 -9.26 5.96
C GLU A 9 25.61 -8.72 4.53
N LEU A 10 26.15 -7.51 4.36
CA LEU A 10 26.35 -6.94 3.03
C LEU A 10 27.56 -7.62 2.39
N MET A 11 27.42 -7.96 1.11
CA MET A 11 28.54 -8.35 0.27
C MET A 11 29.49 -7.16 0.06
N ASP A 12 30.72 -7.41 -0.40
CA ASP A 12 31.76 -6.37 -0.48
C ASP A 12 31.33 -5.18 -1.34
N ASP A 13 30.70 -5.44 -2.48
CA ASP A 13 30.19 -4.39 -3.37
C ASP A 13 28.97 -3.65 -2.80
N GLU A 14 28.07 -4.35 -2.12
CA GLU A 14 26.96 -3.74 -1.39
C GLU A 14 27.45 -2.85 -0.24
N ARG A 15 28.54 -3.24 0.43
CA ARG A 15 29.19 -2.46 1.48
C ARG A 15 29.88 -1.22 0.90
N GLU A 16 30.57 -1.37 -0.22
CA GLU A 16 31.16 -0.24 -0.94
C GLU A 16 30.10 0.79 -1.33
N MET A 17 28.95 0.36 -1.87
CA MET A 17 27.84 1.26 -2.19
C MET A 17 27.22 1.89 -0.94
N TYR A 18 27.16 1.14 0.16
CA TYR A 18 26.64 1.65 1.43
C TYR A 18 27.52 2.80 1.95
N ASP A 19 28.84 2.62 1.95
CA ASP A 19 29.80 3.60 2.45
C ASP A 19 29.93 4.81 1.52
N ARG A 20 29.93 4.58 0.21
CA ARG A 20 30.15 5.65 -0.79
C ARG A 20 28.88 6.43 -1.13
N CYS A 21 27.74 5.75 -1.23
CA CYS A 21 26.54 6.30 -1.84
C CYS A 21 25.38 6.48 -0.86
N THR A 22 25.50 6.09 0.40
CA THR A 22 24.43 6.27 1.38
C THR A 22 24.89 7.06 2.59
N THR A 23 24.08 8.01 3.02
CA THR A 23 24.31 8.80 4.23
C THR A 23 22.98 9.07 4.93
N THR A 24 23.00 9.92 5.96
CA THR A 24 21.82 10.37 6.67
C THR A 24 21.62 11.86 6.45
N GLY A 25 20.47 12.24 5.90
CA GLY A 25 20.08 13.61 5.63
C GLY A 25 19.41 14.29 6.85
N MET A 26 18.71 15.40 6.58
CA MET A 26 17.99 16.14 7.61
C MET A 26 16.95 15.26 8.30
N CYS A 27 16.73 15.47 9.60
CA CYS A 27 15.76 14.69 10.39
C CYS A 27 16.02 13.17 10.38
N GLY A 28 17.27 12.74 10.14
CA GLY A 28 17.64 11.33 10.19
C GLY A 28 17.19 10.51 8.99
N CYS A 29 16.73 11.14 7.89
CA CYS A 29 16.28 10.41 6.72
C CYS A 29 17.44 9.70 6.01
N PRO A 30 17.22 8.52 5.42
CA PRO A 30 18.17 7.93 4.48
C PRO A 30 18.41 8.88 3.31
N ARG A 31 19.68 9.13 2.99
CA ARG A 31 20.09 9.94 1.84
C ARG A 31 20.91 9.09 0.88
N LEU A 32 20.56 9.14 -0.38
CA LEU A 32 21.35 8.63 -1.49
C LEU A 32 22.23 9.76 -2.03
N VAL A 33 23.52 9.51 -2.23
CA VAL A 33 24.47 10.46 -2.83
C VAL A 33 25.11 9.77 -4.02
N ILE A 34 25.00 10.39 -5.19
CA ILE A 34 25.61 9.93 -6.43
C ILE A 34 26.26 11.15 -7.06
N ASP A 35 27.59 11.12 -7.14
CA ASP A 35 28.41 12.24 -7.62
C ASP A 35 28.08 13.56 -6.89
N ASP A 36 27.57 14.57 -7.60
CA ASP A 36 27.18 15.87 -7.07
C ASP A 36 25.69 15.95 -6.68
N GLN A 37 24.92 14.88 -6.89
CA GLN A 37 23.50 14.82 -6.60
C GLN A 37 23.20 14.10 -5.29
N SER A 38 22.20 14.60 -4.56
CA SER A 38 21.71 13.94 -3.35
C SER A 38 20.20 13.89 -3.29
N PHE A 39 19.68 12.76 -2.83
CA PHE A 39 18.25 12.47 -2.74
C PHE A 39 17.92 11.98 -1.34
N ASP A 40 17.07 12.74 -0.64
CA ASP A 40 16.53 12.32 0.64
C ASP A 40 15.30 11.42 0.41
N LEU A 41 15.25 10.27 1.09
CA LEU A 41 14.02 9.50 1.15
C LEU A 41 13.01 10.27 2.01
N GLU A 42 11.99 10.81 1.35
CA GLU A 42 10.87 11.42 2.03
C GLU A 42 10.15 10.40 2.92
N GLY A 43 9.78 10.84 4.12
CA GLY A 43 8.96 10.05 5.03
C GLY A 43 7.51 9.97 4.56
N ASP A 44 6.63 9.53 5.46
CA ASP A 44 5.17 9.52 5.28
C ASP A 44 4.53 10.93 5.25
N GLY A 45 5.29 11.98 4.93
CA GLY A 45 4.82 13.37 4.96
C GLY A 45 4.56 13.93 6.38
N SER A 46 4.85 13.17 7.44
CA SER A 46 4.55 13.59 8.83
C SER A 46 5.52 14.64 9.40
N GLY A 47 6.61 14.97 8.69
CA GLY A 47 7.68 15.87 9.17
C GLY A 47 8.45 15.34 10.38
N ARG A 48 8.19 14.11 10.83
CA ARG A 48 8.82 13.52 12.01
C ARG A 48 10.20 12.96 11.70
N ARG A 49 11.09 13.02 12.70
CA ARG A 49 12.42 12.40 12.63
C ARG A 49 12.29 10.90 12.38
N TRP A 50 13.09 10.37 11.45
CA TRP A 50 13.15 8.94 11.20
C TRP A 50 13.72 8.20 12.41
N ARG A 51 13.14 7.02 12.72
CA ARG A 51 13.74 6.10 13.69
C ARG A 51 15.05 5.56 13.12
N ALA A 52 16.11 5.57 13.93
CA ALA A 52 17.46 5.20 13.50
C ALA A 52 17.52 3.80 12.85
N GLU A 53 16.86 2.81 13.46
CA GLU A 53 16.80 1.43 12.95
C GLU A 53 16.13 1.35 11.58
N ARG A 54 15.04 2.11 11.39
CA ARG A 54 14.32 2.18 10.11
C ARG A 54 15.19 2.84 9.05
N ALA A 55 15.82 3.97 9.39
CA ALA A 55 16.69 4.69 8.47
C ALA A 55 17.87 3.80 8.01
N GLU A 56 18.49 3.09 8.95
CA GLU A 56 19.58 2.16 8.67
C GLU A 56 19.15 1.03 7.73
N TRP A 57 17.97 0.46 7.96
CA TRP A 57 17.43 -0.57 7.07
C TRP A 57 17.28 -0.06 5.63
N TYR A 58 16.73 1.15 5.43
CA TYR A 58 16.58 1.73 4.09
C TYR A 58 17.92 2.04 3.44
N ARG A 59 18.91 2.56 4.18
CA ARG A 59 20.27 2.77 3.65
C ARG A 59 20.87 1.47 3.13
N ARG A 60 20.73 0.37 3.88
CA ARG A 60 21.18 -0.96 3.43
C ARG A 60 20.44 -1.41 2.16
N GLN A 61 19.13 -1.22 2.07
CA GLN A 61 18.37 -1.57 0.87
C GLN A 61 18.80 -0.75 -0.35
N LEU A 62 19.06 0.55 -0.18
CA LEU A 62 19.57 1.41 -1.25
C LEU A 62 20.92 0.92 -1.76
N ALA A 63 21.84 0.60 -0.85
CA ALA A 63 23.15 0.09 -1.20
C ALA A 63 23.08 -1.25 -1.96
N ILE A 64 22.23 -2.18 -1.50
CA ILE A 64 21.98 -3.46 -2.17
C ILE A 64 21.42 -3.23 -3.58
N ALA A 65 20.44 -2.33 -3.72
CA ALA A 65 19.84 -2.01 -5.01
C ALA A 65 20.87 -1.39 -5.97
N LEU A 66 21.68 -0.44 -5.49
CA LEU A 66 22.75 0.16 -6.29
C LEU A 66 23.77 -0.87 -6.75
N ALA A 67 24.26 -1.72 -5.85
CA ALA A 67 25.22 -2.77 -6.22
C ALA A 67 24.64 -3.73 -7.27
N ARG A 68 23.34 -4.06 -7.17
CA ARG A 68 22.64 -4.84 -8.21
C ARG A 68 22.58 -4.11 -9.54
N LEU A 69 22.25 -2.82 -9.55
CA LEU A 69 22.20 -2.01 -10.77
C LEU A 69 23.57 -1.89 -11.43
N VAL A 70 24.63 -1.67 -10.65
CA VAL A 70 26.01 -1.63 -11.16
C VAL A 70 26.43 -2.99 -11.72
N ARG A 71 26.14 -4.10 -11.04
CA ARG A 71 26.39 -5.43 -11.60
C ARG A 71 25.66 -5.62 -12.92
N MET A 72 24.37 -5.29 -12.97
CA MET A 72 23.58 -5.37 -14.20
C MET A 72 24.18 -4.51 -15.33
N SER A 73 24.61 -3.28 -15.04
CA SER A 73 25.24 -2.39 -16.02
C SER A 73 26.58 -2.90 -16.52
N THR A 74 27.36 -3.59 -15.69
CA THR A 74 28.64 -4.20 -16.10
C THR A 74 28.46 -5.50 -16.89
N THR A 75 27.35 -6.22 -16.68
CA THR A 75 27.03 -7.46 -17.41
C THR A 75 26.21 -7.22 -18.67
N LEU A 76 25.68 -6.00 -18.84
CA LEU A 76 25.07 -5.59 -20.10
C LEU A 76 26.19 -5.64 -21.16
N PRO A 77 26.05 -6.45 -22.22
CA PRO A 77 27.00 -6.38 -23.32
C PRO A 77 27.09 -4.92 -23.76
N ALA A 78 28.28 -4.48 -24.15
CA ALA A 78 28.52 -3.16 -24.76
C ALA A 78 27.84 -3.05 -26.14
N ALA A 79 26.62 -3.55 -26.28
CA ALA A 79 25.73 -3.33 -27.39
C ALA A 79 25.24 -1.89 -27.32
N GLN A 80 26.13 -0.97 -27.72
CA GLN A 80 25.73 0.30 -28.31
C GLN A 80 25.11 0.04 -29.69
N ASP A 81 24.11 -0.84 -29.76
CA ASP A 81 23.29 -0.97 -30.95
C ASP A 81 22.08 -0.07 -30.71
N GLY A 82 22.02 1.09 -31.36
CA GLY A 82 20.98 2.09 -31.13
C GLY A 82 19.57 1.50 -31.26
N ALA A 83 19.40 0.43 -32.05
CA ALA A 83 18.16 -0.32 -32.18
C ALA A 83 17.73 -1.04 -30.89
N GLU A 84 18.66 -1.48 -30.04
CA GLU A 84 18.31 -2.07 -28.75
C GLU A 84 17.88 -0.99 -27.75
N VAL A 85 18.59 0.14 -27.69
CA VAL A 85 18.23 1.28 -26.83
C VAL A 85 16.84 1.81 -27.18
N GLU A 86 16.53 1.97 -28.46
CA GLU A 86 15.18 2.40 -28.89
C GLU A 86 14.11 1.35 -28.57
N ARG A 87 14.43 0.05 -28.62
CA ARG A 87 13.53 -1.01 -28.15
C ARG A 87 13.25 -0.91 -26.65
N TRP A 88 14.28 -0.68 -25.83
CA TRP A 88 14.13 -0.48 -24.39
C TRP A 88 13.31 0.76 -24.06
N LYS A 89 13.53 1.88 -24.77
CA LYS A 89 12.72 3.10 -24.63
C LYS A 89 11.25 2.85 -25.00
N ALA A 90 10.99 2.19 -26.12
CA ALA A 90 9.65 1.85 -26.54
C ALA A 90 8.94 0.94 -25.51
N ALA A 91 9.65 -0.07 -25.00
CA ALA A 91 9.14 -0.96 -23.97
C ALA A 91 8.84 -0.23 -22.65
N ALA A 92 9.70 0.72 -22.24
CA ALA A 92 9.47 1.54 -21.05
C ALA A 92 8.22 2.43 -21.20
N ILE A 93 8.06 3.11 -22.35
CA ILE A 93 6.87 3.91 -22.66
C ILE A 93 5.61 3.04 -22.66
N GLN A 94 5.68 1.85 -23.24
CA GLN A 94 4.55 0.92 -23.24
C GLN A 94 4.21 0.45 -21.82
N LYS A 95 5.21 0.14 -21.00
CA LYS A 95 5.01 -0.23 -19.59
C LYS A 95 4.35 0.89 -18.80
N ASP A 96 4.77 2.15 -18.98
CA ASP A 96 4.17 3.30 -18.29
C ASP A 96 2.71 3.51 -18.71
N LYS A 97 2.40 3.34 -19.99
CA LYS A 97 1.00 3.37 -20.48
C LYS A 97 0.16 2.27 -19.84
N LEU A 98 0.68 1.04 -19.78
CA LEU A 98 -0.01 -0.08 -19.14
C LEU A 98 -0.20 0.15 -17.64
N HIS A 99 0.81 0.71 -16.96
CA HIS A 99 0.72 1.05 -15.55
C HIS A 99 -0.33 2.13 -15.28
N GLY A 100 -0.35 3.19 -16.10
CA GLY A 100 -1.38 4.24 -16.03
C GLY A 100 -2.79 3.69 -16.25
N ALA A 101 -2.97 2.81 -17.24
CA ALA A 101 -4.25 2.14 -17.49
C ALA A 101 -4.67 1.25 -16.31
N ALA A 102 -3.74 0.44 -15.76
CA ALA A 102 -4.01 -0.40 -14.60
C ALA A 102 -4.40 0.42 -13.37
N MET A 103 -3.70 1.53 -13.09
CA MET A 103 -4.03 2.44 -11.99
C MET A 103 -5.41 3.09 -12.17
N SER A 104 -5.80 3.42 -13.40
CA SER A 104 -7.15 3.92 -13.70
C SER A 104 -8.23 2.89 -13.36
N VAL A 105 -8.03 1.63 -13.77
CA VAL A 105 -8.95 0.52 -13.47
C VAL A 105 -9.04 0.29 -11.95
N VAL A 106 -7.90 0.30 -11.24
CA VAL A 106 -7.89 0.13 -9.77
C VAL A 106 -8.68 1.24 -9.08
N ARG A 107 -8.57 2.49 -9.53
CA ARG A 107 -9.36 3.61 -8.98
C ARG A 107 -10.85 3.43 -9.23
N ALA A 108 -11.24 3.07 -10.45
CA ALA A 108 -12.64 2.80 -10.80
C ALA A 108 -13.21 1.66 -9.94
N GLN A 109 -12.48 0.55 -9.80
CA GLN A 109 -12.89 -0.58 -8.98
C GLN A 109 -12.99 -0.22 -7.50
N SER A 110 -12.10 0.66 -7.01
CA SER A 110 -12.14 1.12 -5.62
C SER A 110 -13.40 1.94 -5.34
N ALA A 111 -13.79 2.82 -6.27
CA ALA A 111 -15.01 3.61 -6.18
C ALA A 111 -16.27 2.72 -6.23
N GLU A 112 -16.30 1.72 -7.13
CA GLU A 112 -17.40 0.75 -7.20
C GLU A 112 -17.52 -0.07 -5.90
N ASN A 113 -16.39 -0.55 -5.36
CA ASN A 113 -16.38 -1.29 -4.10
C ASN A 113 -16.85 -0.45 -2.90
N GLU A 114 -16.56 0.86 -2.90
CA GLU A 114 -17.05 1.79 -1.89
C GLU A 114 -18.58 1.94 -2.00
N SER A 115 -19.11 2.16 -3.21
CA SER A 115 -20.55 2.21 -3.47
C SER A 115 -21.27 0.94 -3.01
N LEU A 116 -20.71 -0.24 -3.35
CA LEU A 116 -21.29 -1.52 -2.95
C LEU A 116 -21.28 -1.73 -1.44
N ARG A 117 -20.29 -1.19 -0.73
CA ARG A 117 -20.23 -1.25 0.74
C ARG A 117 -21.28 -0.35 1.38
N ASP A 118 -21.51 0.83 0.81
CA ASP A 118 -22.55 1.74 1.27
C ASP A 118 -23.94 1.12 1.07
N GLU A 119 -24.19 0.55 -0.11
CA GLU A 119 -25.41 -0.20 -0.41
C GLU A 119 -25.61 -1.38 0.54
N LEU A 120 -24.58 -2.18 0.79
CA LEU A 120 -24.64 -3.30 1.73
C LEU A 120 -24.96 -2.83 3.16
N THR A 121 -24.39 -1.70 3.58
CA THR A 121 -24.64 -1.11 4.89
C THR A 121 -26.08 -0.62 5.01
N ALA A 122 -26.60 0.04 3.97
CA ALA A 122 -27.99 0.48 3.90
C ALA A 122 -28.96 -0.70 3.97
N SER A 123 -28.74 -1.73 3.15
CA SER A 123 -29.56 -2.95 3.17
C SER A 123 -29.51 -3.67 4.52
N ALA A 124 -28.35 -3.73 5.17
CA ALA A 124 -28.23 -4.32 6.50
C ALA A 124 -29.05 -3.56 7.55
N ALA A 125 -29.06 -2.23 7.49
CA ALA A 125 -29.88 -1.39 8.36
C ALA A 125 -31.39 -1.60 8.12
N GLU A 126 -31.81 -1.71 6.86
CA GLU A 126 -33.20 -2.00 6.50
C GLU A 126 -33.64 -3.38 7.02
N ILE A 127 -32.82 -4.42 6.83
CA ILE A 127 -33.11 -5.76 7.35
C ILE A 127 -33.24 -5.73 8.88
N ALA A 128 -32.39 -4.97 9.59
CA ALA A 128 -32.48 -4.83 11.04
C ALA A 128 -33.80 -4.16 11.46
N ALA A 129 -34.23 -3.11 10.76
CA ALA A 129 -35.50 -2.44 11.00
C ALA A 129 -36.70 -3.38 10.77
N LEU A 130 -36.71 -4.11 9.65
CA LEU A 130 -37.76 -5.07 9.33
C LEU A 130 -37.84 -6.23 10.32
N LYS A 131 -36.70 -6.70 10.84
CA LYS A 131 -36.66 -7.70 11.92
C LYS A 131 -37.25 -7.17 13.22
N ALA A 132 -36.95 -5.93 13.59
CA ALA A 132 -37.50 -5.29 14.77
C ALA A 132 -39.02 -5.06 14.66
N GLU A 133 -39.51 -4.66 13.48
CA GLU A 133 -40.94 -4.54 13.22
C GLU A 133 -41.65 -5.90 13.26
N ASN A 134 -41.09 -6.93 12.62
CA ASN A 134 -41.63 -8.29 12.72
C ASN A 134 -41.71 -8.80 14.17
N GLY A 135 -40.71 -8.48 15.00
CA GLY A 135 -40.74 -8.79 16.43
C GLY A 135 -41.94 -8.15 17.14
N ARG A 136 -42.12 -6.84 16.95
CA ARG A 136 -43.24 -6.08 17.52
C ARG A 136 -44.60 -6.60 17.06
N LEU A 137 -44.75 -6.92 15.77
CA LEU A 137 -45.99 -7.48 15.23
C LEU A 137 -46.31 -8.86 15.82
N ARG A 138 -45.29 -9.70 16.03
CA ARG A 138 -45.47 -11.03 16.65
C ARG A 138 -45.89 -10.92 18.12
N GLU A 139 -45.32 -9.99 18.87
CA GLU A 139 -45.72 -9.73 20.26
C GLU A 139 -47.17 -9.23 20.32
N ALA A 140 -47.53 -8.23 19.50
CA ALA A 140 -48.90 -7.72 19.44
C ALA A 140 -49.92 -8.80 19.06
N LEU A 141 -49.58 -9.70 18.13
CA LEU A 141 -50.42 -10.85 17.78
C LEU A 141 -50.58 -11.84 18.94
N LEU A 142 -49.53 -12.06 19.71
CA LEU A 142 -49.58 -12.94 20.88
C LEU A 142 -50.49 -12.35 21.97
N ASP A 143 -50.38 -11.04 22.24
CA ASP A 143 -51.22 -10.33 23.20
C ASP A 143 -52.71 -10.37 22.81
N LEU A 144 -53.01 -10.15 21.52
CA LEU A 144 -54.37 -10.27 20.97
C LEU A 144 -54.93 -11.69 21.12
N ALA A 145 -54.12 -12.72 20.91
CA ALA A 145 -54.53 -14.11 21.06
C ALA A 145 -54.73 -14.53 22.53
N GLN A 146 -54.01 -13.91 23.45
CA GLN A 146 -54.12 -14.16 24.89
C GLN A 146 -55.16 -13.27 25.58
N ALA A 147 -55.72 -12.28 24.89
CA ALA A 147 -56.75 -11.41 25.43
C ALA A 147 -58.01 -12.22 25.81
N PRO A 148 -58.46 -12.17 27.07
CA PRO A 148 -59.66 -12.87 27.48
C PRO A 148 -60.88 -12.30 26.74
N ALA A 149 -61.79 -13.19 26.32
CA ALA A 149 -63.01 -12.80 25.61
C ALA A 149 -63.74 -11.68 26.36
N PRO A 150 -64.24 -10.63 25.66
CA PRO A 150 -64.96 -9.55 26.31
C PRO A 150 -66.14 -10.16 27.06
N LYS A 151 -66.19 -9.94 28.37
CA LYS A 151 -67.37 -10.28 29.18
C LYS A 151 -68.51 -9.45 28.62
N GLY A 152 -69.40 -10.10 27.85
CA GLY A 152 -70.61 -9.49 27.32
C GLY A 152 -71.37 -8.81 28.46
N GLY A 153 -71.51 -7.49 28.35
CA GLY A 153 -72.41 -6.70 29.17
C GLY A 153 -73.83 -6.90 28.66
N ALA A 154 -74.66 -7.46 29.52
CA ALA A 154 -76.12 -7.43 29.47
C ALA A 154 -76.66 -6.02 29.75
#